data_AF-A0A1Y1LJ89-F1
#
_entry.id   AF-A0A1Y1LJ89-F1
#
_cell.length_a   1.000
_cell.length_b   1.000
_cell.length_c   1.000
_cell.angle_alpha   90.00
_cell.angle_beta   90.00
_cell.angle_gamma   90.00
#
_symmetry.space_group_name_H-M   'P 1'
#
loop_
_entity.id
_entity.type
_entity.pdbx_description
1 polymer ?
#
loop_
_entity_poly.entity_id
_entity_poly.type
_entity_poly.pdbx_seq_one_letter_code
_entity_poly.pdbx_strand_id
1 'polypeptide(L)'
;MHYTNIILIIIFKALKFSLVGGETAKDITRRILYLMLTNDVAKLYSFDGAKGKLKFKSLKLYHLLLASIRKNQKTHDATESDILPETRQWLAQAKFRKQK
;
A
#
# COMPACT_ATOMS: atom_id res chain seq x y z
N MET A 1 14.03 10.24 -23.16
CA MET A 1 13.57 8.83 -23.11
C MET A 1 13.60 8.19 -21.71
N HIS A 2 13.63 8.95 -20.60
CA HIS A 2 13.64 8.38 -19.23
C HIS A 2 12.24 8.23 -18.60
N TYR A 3 11.25 9.05 -19.02
CA TYR A 3 9.91 9.03 -18.44
C TYR A 3 9.06 7.82 -18.84
N THR A 4 9.27 7.28 -20.04
CA THR A 4 8.56 6.09 -20.55
C THR A 4 8.80 4.86 -19.67
N ASN A 5 10.04 4.66 -19.20
CA ASN A 5 10.36 3.55 -18.29
C ASN A 5 9.70 3.72 -16.91
N ILE A 6 9.62 4.95 -16.38
CA ILE A 6 8.97 5.23 -15.09
C ILE A 6 7.45 5.00 -15.19
N ILE A 7 6.82 5.47 -16.26
CA ILE A 7 5.38 5.28 -16.49
C ILE A 7 5.05 3.79 -16.64
N LEU A 8 5.84 3.05 -17.42
CA LEU A 8 5.63 1.62 -17.64
C LEU A 8 5.76 0.83 -16.31
N ILE A 9 6.76 1.15 -15.48
CA ILE A 9 6.95 0.53 -14.16
C ILE A 9 5.75 0.79 -13.24
N ILE A 10 5.20 2.01 -13.25
CA ILE A 10 4.02 2.37 -12.46
C ILE A 10 2.79 1.58 -12.94
N ILE A 11 2.56 1.50 -14.25
CA ILE A 11 1.42 0.77 -14.84
C ILE A 11 1.51 -0.73 -14.54
N PHE A 12 2.68 -1.35 -14.74
CA PHE A 12 2.86 -2.79 -14.44
C PHE A 12 2.68 -3.09 -12.95
N LYS A 13 3.16 -2.21 -12.06
CA LYS A 13 2.93 -2.36 -10.61
C LYS A 13 1.45 -2.21 -10.26
N ALA A 14 0.75 -1.26 -10.87
CA ALA A 14 -0.69 -1.07 -10.66
C ALA A 14 -1.52 -2.29 -11.08
N LEU A 15 -1.22 -2.87 -12.24
CA LEU A 15 -1.86 -4.10 -12.70
C LEU A 15 -1.64 -5.25 -11.72
N LYS A 16 -0.40 -5.46 -11.28
CA LYS A 16 -0.06 -6.52 -10.30
C LYS A 16 -0.85 -6.38 -9.00
N PHE A 17 -1.01 -5.16 -8.47
CA PHE A 17 -1.75 -4.96 -7.22
C PHE A 17 -3.25 -5.18 -7.38
N SER A 18 -3.81 -4.86 -8.55
CA SER A 18 -5.24 -5.07 -8.81
C SER A 18 -5.67 -6.54 -8.93
N LEU A 19 -4.71 -7.46 -9.07
CA LEU A 19 -4.95 -8.90 -9.13
C LEU A 19 -4.77 -9.58 -7.76
N VAL A 20 -4.49 -8.81 -6.70
CA VAL A 20 -4.30 -9.37 -5.36
C VAL A 20 -5.66 -9.80 -4.80
N GLY A 21 -5.81 -11.11 -4.64
CA GLY A 21 -6.97 -11.72 -3.99
C GLY A 21 -6.97 -11.60 -2.47
N GLY A 22 -8.13 -11.85 -1.88
CA GLY A 22 -8.42 -11.79 -0.45
C GLY A 22 -9.91 -11.61 -0.22
N GLU A 23 -10.35 -11.84 1.03
CA GLU A 23 -11.78 -11.78 1.39
C GLU A 23 -12.17 -10.41 1.96
N THR A 24 -11.24 -9.74 2.63
CA THR A 24 -11.51 -8.48 3.33
C THR A 24 -10.57 -7.36 2.89
N ALA A 25 -11.02 -6.12 3.00
CA ALA A 25 -10.18 -4.94 2.70
C ALA A 25 -8.90 -4.94 3.52
N LYS A 26 -8.98 -5.36 4.79
CA LYS A 26 -7.84 -5.52 5.70
C LYS A 26 -6.80 -6.51 5.15
N ASP A 27 -7.23 -7.69 4.73
CA ASP A 27 -6.32 -8.72 4.23
C ASP A 27 -5.65 -8.31 2.92
N ILE A 28 -6.43 -7.74 2.00
CA ILE A 28 -5.93 -7.24 0.72
C ILE A 28 -4.96 -6.07 0.94
N THR A 29 -5.27 -5.16 1.87
CA THR A 29 -4.38 -4.04 2.26
C THR A 29 -3.01 -4.57 2.65
N ARG A 30 -2.94 -5.54 3.57
CA ARG A 30 -1.67 -6.14 4.00
C ARG A 30 -0.90 -6.73 2.83
N ARG A 31 -1.57 -7.53 2.00
CA ARG A 31 -0.96 -8.23 0.86
C ARG A 31 -0.36 -7.23 -0.14
N ILE A 32 -1.09 -6.18 -0.48
CA ILE A 32 -0.60 -5.14 -1.40
C ILE A 32 0.57 -4.38 -0.76
N LEU A 33 0.51 -4.02 0.53
CA LEU A 33 1.61 -3.33 1.20
C LEU A 33 2.92 -4.12 1.19
N TYR A 34 2.86 -5.46 1.34
CA TYR A 34 4.04 -6.33 1.19
C TYR A 34 4.63 -6.32 -0.23
N LEU A 35 3.81 -6.11 -1.26
CA LEU A 35 4.27 -6.00 -2.65
C LEU A 35 4.78 -4.59 -2.99
N MET A 36 4.32 -3.59 -2.24
CA MET A 36 4.71 -2.19 -2.43
C MET A 36 6.05 -1.87 -1.79
N LEU A 37 6.25 -2.26 -0.53
CA LEU A 37 7.34 -1.79 0.32
C LEU A 37 8.05 -2.96 1.02
N THR A 38 9.38 -2.86 1.10
CA THR A 38 10.16 -3.66 2.04
C THR A 38 10.02 -3.09 3.45
N ASN A 39 10.36 -3.89 4.47
CA ASN A 39 10.36 -3.40 5.86
C ASN A 39 11.30 -2.21 6.06
N ASP A 40 12.46 -2.20 5.40
CA ASP A 40 13.44 -1.11 5.55
C ASP A 40 12.93 0.20 4.97
N VAL A 41 12.25 0.15 3.83
CA VAL A 41 11.57 1.33 3.28
C VAL A 41 10.40 1.72 4.18
N ALA A 42 9.56 0.76 4.60
CA ALA A 42 8.39 1.03 5.42
C ALA A 42 8.73 1.70 6.78
N LYS A 43 9.89 1.39 7.37
CA LYS A 43 10.36 2.04 8.62
C LYS A 43 10.50 3.55 8.49
N LEU A 44 10.81 4.07 7.29
CA LEU A 44 10.98 5.51 7.01
C LEU A 44 9.66 6.28 7.00
N TYR A 45 8.54 5.57 6.91
CA TYR A 45 7.22 6.17 6.77
C TYR A 45 6.34 5.94 8.01
N SER A 46 5.43 6.87 8.23
CA SER A 46 4.18 6.62 8.94
C SER A 46 3.05 7.19 8.10
N PHE A 47 1.80 6.85 8.41
CA PHE A 47 0.69 7.35 7.60
C PHE A 47 0.65 8.89 7.57
N ASP A 48 0.72 9.52 8.75
CA ASP A 48 0.59 10.97 8.93
C ASP A 48 1.93 11.73 9.02
N GLY A 49 3.08 11.02 9.03
CA GLY A 49 4.40 11.63 9.20
C GLY A 49 4.81 11.90 10.66
N ALA A 50 4.32 11.08 11.60
CA ALA A 50 4.64 11.19 13.01
C ALA A 50 6.11 10.86 13.30
N LYS A 51 6.68 11.49 14.34
CA LYS A 51 8.02 11.21 14.88
C LYS A 51 9.15 11.38 13.83
N GLY A 52 9.06 12.43 13.02
CA GLY A 52 10.06 12.74 11.99
C GLY A 52 10.04 11.82 10.77
N LYS A 53 9.06 10.91 10.66
CA LYS A 53 8.91 10.02 9.51
C LYS A 53 8.25 10.73 8.33
N LEU A 54 8.50 10.23 7.12
CA LEU A 54 7.84 10.69 5.91
C LEU A 54 6.35 10.33 5.92
N LYS A 55 5.54 11.16 5.25
CA LYS A 55 4.08 11.01 5.13
C LYS A 55 3.75 9.99 4.03
N PHE A 56 3.22 8.82 4.40
CA PHE A 56 2.80 7.83 3.40
C PHE A 56 1.55 8.30 2.63
N LYS A 57 0.63 8.99 3.31
CA LYS A 57 -0.64 9.45 2.72
C LYS A 57 -0.47 10.44 1.54
N SER A 58 0.66 11.13 1.46
CA SER A 58 0.96 12.04 0.35
C SER A 58 1.59 11.34 -0.86
N LEU A 59 1.86 10.03 -0.79
CA LEU A 59 2.44 9.29 -1.90
C LEU A 59 1.37 8.83 -2.87
N LYS A 60 1.69 8.83 -4.17
CA LYS A 60 0.88 8.17 -5.20
C LYS A 60 0.64 6.68 -4.92
N LEU A 61 1.54 6.04 -4.16
CA LEU A 61 1.35 4.66 -3.71
C LEU A 61 0.09 4.49 -2.84
N TYR A 62 -0.25 5.46 -1.97
CA TYR A 62 -1.46 5.34 -1.16
C TYR A 62 -2.72 5.36 -2.04
N HIS A 63 -2.79 6.27 -3.02
CA HIS A 63 -3.90 6.29 -3.97
C HIS A 63 -3.98 5.00 -4.79
N LEU A 64 -2.83 4.45 -5.19
CA LEU A 64 -2.78 3.17 -5.90
C LEU A 64 -3.24 1.99 -5.04
N LEU A 65 -2.92 2.00 -3.75
CA LEU A 65 -3.40 1.01 -2.78
C LEU A 65 -4.93 1.04 -2.71
N LEU A 66 -5.53 2.22 -2.52
CA LEU A 66 -6.99 2.39 -2.49
C LEU A 66 -7.65 1.89 -3.78
N ALA A 67 -7.13 2.30 -4.93
CA ALA A 67 -7.67 1.89 -6.24
C ALA A 67 -7.56 0.38 -6.45
N SER A 68 -6.48 -0.24 -5.99
CA SER A 68 -6.26 -1.69 -6.14
C SER A 68 -7.21 -2.49 -5.25
N ILE A 69 -7.44 -2.06 -4.02
CA ILE A 69 -8.40 -2.70 -3.10
C ILE A 69 -9.82 -2.61 -3.65
N ARG A 70 -10.23 -1.43 -4.14
CA ARG A 70 -11.58 -1.21 -4.69
C ARG A 70 -11.81 -1.85 -6.06
N LYS A 71 -10.76 -2.31 -6.73
CA LYS A 71 -10.89 -3.08 -7.97
C LYS A 71 -11.22 -4.55 -7.72
N ASN A 72 -11.01 -5.05 -6.50
CA ASN A 72 -11.41 -6.40 -6.13
C ASN A 72 -12.94 -6.46 -5.91
N GLN A 73 -13.61 -7.43 -6.52
CA GLN A 73 -15.07 -7.58 -6.47
C GLN A 73 -15.62 -7.66 -5.04
N LYS A 74 -14.88 -8.24 -4.09
CA LYS A 74 -15.33 -8.42 -2.70
C LYS A 74 -15.16 -7.17 -1.83
N THR A 75 -14.38 -6.19 -2.28
CA THR A 75 -14.03 -5.00 -1.49
C THR A 75 -14.16 -3.72 -2.30
N HIS A 76 -15.04 -3.73 -3.31
CA HIS A 76 -15.20 -2.63 -4.26
C HIS A 76 -15.79 -1.37 -3.62
N ASP A 77 -16.56 -1.54 -2.56
CA ASP A 77 -17.20 -0.53 -1.72
C ASP A 77 -16.33 -0.09 -0.53
N ALA A 78 -15.15 -0.71 -0.34
CA ALA A 78 -14.29 -0.41 0.80
C ALA A 78 -13.90 1.07 0.87
N THR A 79 -14.19 1.66 2.01
CA THR A 79 -13.90 3.06 2.31
C THR A 79 -12.47 3.21 2.86
N GLU A 80 -11.99 4.44 2.99
CA GLU A 80 -10.72 4.67 3.67
C GLU A 80 -10.77 4.21 5.13
N SER A 81 -11.92 4.27 5.80
CA SER A 81 -12.08 3.76 7.18
C SER A 81 -11.78 2.26 7.30
N ASP A 82 -11.99 1.47 6.24
CA ASP A 82 -11.71 0.03 6.24
C ASP A 82 -10.22 -0.29 6.04
N ILE A 83 -9.50 0.61 5.35
CA ILE A 83 -8.14 0.40 4.84
C ILE A 83 -7.10 1.08 5.74
N LEU A 84 -7.45 2.24 6.28
CA LEU A 84 -6.55 3.13 7.00
C LEU A 84 -6.03 2.54 8.32
N PRO A 85 -6.86 1.90 9.18
CA PRO A 85 -6.37 1.31 10.42
C PRO A 85 -5.29 0.27 10.15
N GLU A 86 -5.52 -0.57 9.14
CA GLU A 86 -4.58 -1.61 8.75
C GLU A 86 -3.30 -1.02 8.16
N THR A 87 -3.41 -0.03 7.29
CA THR A 87 -2.26 0.66 6.69
C THR A 87 -1.37 1.28 7.78
N ARG A 88 -1.96 1.97 8.76
CA ARG A 88 -1.25 2.56 9.90
C ARG A 88 -0.56 1.50 10.74
N GLN A 89 -1.29 0.45 11.11
CA GLN A 89 -0.76 -0.65 11.91
C GLN A 89 0.42 -1.32 11.21
N TRP A 90 0.27 -1.61 9.91
CA TRP A 90 1.32 -2.20 9.10
C TRP A 90 2.57 -1.31 9.08
N LEU A 91 2.46 -0.02 8.77
CA LEU A 91 3.62 0.89 8.77
C LEU A 91 4.28 0.98 10.15
N ALA A 92 3.50 1.05 11.23
CA ALA A 92 4.01 1.13 12.59
C ALA A 92 4.80 -0.13 13.01
N GLN A 93 4.35 -1.30 12.55
CA GLN A 93 4.98 -2.59 12.85
C GLN A 93 6.20 -2.90 11.98
N ALA A 94 6.55 -2.05 11.00
CA ALA A 94 7.66 -2.32 10.08
C ALA A 94 9.01 -2.64 10.76
N LYS A 95 9.27 -2.06 11.95
CA LYS A 95 10.48 -2.35 12.73
C LYS A 95 10.49 -3.70 13.44
N PHE A 96 9.31 -4.26 13.72
CA PHE A 96 9.15 -5.51 14.47
C PHE A 96 8.73 -6.68 13.60
N ARG A 97 8.24 -6.38 12.39
CA ARG A 97 7.82 -7.39 11.43
C ARG A 97 9.02 -8.20 10.99
N LYS A 98 8.96 -9.53 11.17
CA LYS A 98 9.96 -10.46 10.62
C LYS A 98 10.07 -10.23 9.11
N GLN A 99 11.30 -10.26 8.58
CA GLN A 99 11.48 -10.30 7.13
C GLN A 99 10.82 -11.59 6.63
N LYS A 100 9.91 -11.45 5.65
CA LYS A 100 9.26 -12.57 4.97
C LYS A 100 10.06 -12.90 3.74
#